data_AF-A0A2D5END5-F1
#
_entry.id   AF-A0A2D5END5-F1
#
_cell.length_a   1.000
_cell.length_b   1.000
_cell.length_c   1.000
_cell.angle_alpha   90.00
_cell.angle_beta   90.00
_cell.angle_gamma   90.00
#
_symmetry.space_group_name_H-M   'P 1'
#
loop_
_entity.id
_entity.type
_entity.pdbx_description
1 polymer ?
#
loop_
_entity_poly.entity_id
_entity_poly.type
_entity_poly.pdbx_seq_one_letter_code
_entity_poly.pdbx_strand_id
1 'polypeptide(L)'
;MSRRLAVAVLASLALALTLTFSSAQAHRGYQHVVREGETLASIAERYYGDPRRENVLVAENGLTAQGGSPIEVGLRLQVPYVTYHRVQPGETWQELARRFYGDPRRAFVLIEANHGSSSEQPDEGAELLVPYPLRHVTAQGENVLRIAKNYYGPGREHSRRLRRFNGLRFNRLTRGQIVLVPLRDLVLSEEGRGIIQEETGSAPQAGEIRSLQARIEEELPGLQEHVRRGRYTEAVALGNRLLGAEVLTGNQVVTIQRHLGTAYVALGRMDLAVNAFRAALTRQPDLQLDTVRTSPRVMRAFEEAREAMREEPEEPAGDAGAEDAGEGDDAEEE
;
A
#
# COMPACT_ATOMS: atom_id res chain seq x y z
N MET A 1 47.42 32.64 8.61
CA MET A 1 46.63 31.70 9.45
C MET A 1 45.13 32.01 9.34
N SER A 2 44.53 31.90 8.15
CA SER A 2 43.10 32.28 7.98
C SER A 2 42.49 31.75 6.67
N ARG A 3 42.84 30.52 6.26
CA ARG A 3 42.17 29.81 5.14
C ARG A 3 41.63 28.42 5.52
N ARG A 4 41.83 27.98 6.76
CA ARG A 4 41.35 26.67 7.27
C ARG A 4 40.08 26.76 8.13
N LEU A 5 39.57 27.97 8.38
CA LEU A 5 38.36 28.20 9.20
C LEU A 5 37.09 28.45 8.38
N ALA A 6 37.20 28.79 7.09
CA ALA A 6 36.03 29.01 6.23
C ALA A 6 35.39 27.70 5.71
N VAL A 7 36.17 26.61 5.64
CA VAL A 7 35.67 25.29 5.21
C VAL A 7 34.88 24.59 6.33
N ALA A 8 35.04 25.03 7.59
CA ALA A 8 34.35 24.44 8.74
C ALA A 8 32.97 25.07 9.03
N VAL A 9 32.60 26.16 8.35
CA VAL A 9 31.30 26.84 8.56
C VAL A 9 30.31 26.58 7.41
N LEU A 10 30.80 26.16 6.24
CA LEU A 10 29.95 25.69 5.13
C LEU A 10 29.59 24.20 5.20
N ALA A 11 30.24 23.43 6.09
CA ALA A 11 29.87 22.05 6.39
C ALA A 11 28.68 21.93 7.36
N SER A 12 28.23 23.04 7.95
CA SER A 12 27.12 23.09 8.92
C SER A 12 25.82 23.66 8.35
N LEU A 13 25.80 24.10 7.09
CA LEU A 13 24.57 24.62 6.43
C LEU A 13 24.02 23.72 5.31
N ALA A 14 24.70 22.62 4.97
CA ALA A 14 24.25 21.62 3.99
C ALA A 14 23.86 20.27 4.65
N LEU A 15 23.49 20.31 5.93
CA LEU A 15 22.87 19.18 6.64
C LEU A 15 21.57 19.61 7.32
N ALA A 16 20.79 20.46 6.66
CA ALA A 16 19.34 20.44 6.82
C ALA A 16 18.77 19.38 5.87
N LEU A 17 19.29 18.14 5.99
CA LEU A 17 18.54 16.97 5.55
C LEU A 17 17.26 17.05 6.38
N THR A 18 16.16 17.44 5.75
CA THR A 18 14.83 17.37 6.33
C THR A 18 14.58 15.90 6.62
N LEU A 19 15.05 15.46 7.78
CA LEU A 19 14.52 14.32 8.50
C LEU A 19 13.06 14.68 8.73
N THR A 20 12.24 14.44 7.72
CA THR A 20 10.85 14.10 7.93
C THR A 20 10.93 12.80 8.74
N PHE A 21 11.04 12.96 10.05
CA PHE A 21 10.49 11.99 10.95
C PHE A 21 9.04 11.89 10.53
N SER A 22 8.76 10.92 9.64
CA SER A 22 7.46 10.30 9.58
C SER A 22 7.26 9.81 10.99
N SER A 23 6.68 10.67 11.83
CA SER A 23 6.03 10.23 13.02
C SER A 23 5.16 9.10 12.53
N ALA A 24 5.48 7.87 12.97
CA ALA A 24 4.54 6.79 12.89
C ALA A 24 3.36 7.29 13.72
N GLN A 25 2.45 8.04 13.08
CA GLN A 25 1.13 8.26 13.61
C GLN A 25 0.59 6.85 13.70
N ALA A 26 0.71 6.26 14.89
CA ALA A 26 -0.03 5.09 15.23
C ALA A 26 -1.48 5.52 15.04
N HIS A 27 -2.08 5.13 13.91
CA HIS A 27 -3.44 5.49 13.58
C HIS A 27 -4.31 4.83 14.64
N ARG A 28 -4.67 5.59 15.68
CA ARG A 28 -5.33 5.03 16.87
C ARG A 28 -6.76 4.60 16.58
N GLY A 29 -7.30 5.01 15.43
CA GLY A 29 -8.71 4.87 15.07
C GLY A 29 -9.45 6.18 15.33
N TYR A 30 -10.78 6.10 15.44
CA TYR A 30 -11.64 7.24 15.73
C TYR A 30 -12.01 7.32 17.23
N GLN A 31 -12.16 8.50 17.81
CA GLN A 31 -12.58 8.65 19.21
C GLN A 31 -14.05 9.02 19.30
N HIS A 32 -14.90 8.04 19.62
CA HIS A 32 -16.34 8.22 19.84
C HIS A 32 -16.64 8.64 21.27
N VAL A 33 -17.53 9.61 21.47
CA VAL A 33 -18.04 9.97 22.80
C VAL A 33 -19.38 9.28 23.02
N VAL A 34 -19.48 8.45 24.04
CA VAL A 34 -20.70 7.69 24.37
C VAL A 34 -21.84 8.67 24.67
N ARG A 35 -22.96 8.49 23.97
CA ARG A 35 -24.19 9.28 24.08
C ARG A 35 -25.22 8.54 24.93
N GLU A 36 -26.27 9.26 25.35
CA GLU A 36 -27.36 8.68 26.14
C GLU A 36 -28.03 7.51 25.41
N GLY A 37 -28.24 6.40 26.12
CA GLY A 37 -28.87 5.19 25.60
C GLY A 37 -27.98 4.29 24.73
N GLU A 38 -26.72 4.66 24.49
CA GLU A 38 -25.81 3.82 23.71
C GLU A 38 -25.28 2.62 24.51
N THR A 39 -25.09 1.51 23.81
CA THR A 39 -24.41 0.30 24.29
C THR A 39 -23.21 0.01 23.41
N LEU A 40 -22.26 -0.80 23.87
CA LEU A 40 -21.13 -1.23 23.03
C LEU A 40 -21.61 -1.95 21.76
N ALA A 41 -22.64 -2.79 21.86
CA ALA A 41 -23.25 -3.46 20.72
C ALA A 41 -23.88 -2.47 19.73
N SER A 42 -24.61 -1.45 20.18
CA SER A 42 -25.18 -0.45 19.27
C SER A 42 -24.13 0.46 18.63
N ILE A 43 -23.07 0.79 19.36
CA ILE A 43 -21.92 1.53 18.81
C ILE A 43 -21.18 0.66 17.78
N ALA A 44 -20.98 -0.63 18.08
CA ALA A 44 -20.37 -1.57 17.14
C ALA A 44 -21.22 -1.77 15.87
N GLU A 45 -22.54 -1.87 16.00
CA GLU A 45 -23.46 -1.90 14.87
C GLU A 45 -23.32 -0.65 14.00
N ARG A 46 -23.34 0.53 14.63
CA ARG A 46 -23.20 1.80 13.92
C ARG A 46 -21.89 1.91 13.15
N TYR A 47 -20.75 1.55 13.76
CA TYR A 47 -19.44 1.71 13.12
C TYR A 47 -19.04 0.56 12.19
N TYR A 48 -19.47 -0.66 12.46
CA TYR A 48 -19.02 -1.86 11.73
C TYR A 48 -20.14 -2.62 11.02
N GLY A 49 -21.40 -2.29 11.27
CA GLY A 49 -22.56 -3.05 10.76
C GLY A 49 -22.70 -4.45 11.38
N ASP A 50 -22.04 -4.71 12.51
CA ASP A 50 -22.13 -5.97 13.24
C ASP A 50 -22.03 -5.72 14.75
N PRO A 51 -23.10 -5.99 15.53
CA PRO A 51 -23.10 -5.70 16.96
C PRO A 51 -22.14 -6.63 17.71
N ARG A 52 -21.75 -7.78 17.12
CA ARG A 52 -20.81 -8.73 17.71
C ARG A 52 -19.39 -8.18 17.78
N ARG A 53 -19.10 -7.06 17.09
CA ARG A 53 -17.82 -6.34 17.16
C ARG A 53 -17.65 -5.53 18.43
N GLU A 54 -18.60 -5.56 19.37
CA GLU A 54 -18.41 -4.99 20.71
C GLU A 54 -17.15 -5.54 21.40
N ASN A 55 -16.76 -6.79 21.13
CA ASN A 55 -15.56 -7.41 21.67
C ASN A 55 -14.25 -6.71 21.26
N VAL A 56 -14.25 -6.02 20.11
CA VAL A 56 -13.15 -5.20 19.63
C VAL A 56 -13.08 -3.91 20.42
N LEU A 57 -14.23 -3.24 20.62
CA LEU A 57 -14.32 -2.02 21.42
C LEU A 57 -13.90 -2.27 22.87
N VAL A 58 -14.35 -3.37 23.47
CA VAL A 58 -13.95 -3.80 24.81
C VAL A 58 -12.44 -3.94 24.94
N ALA A 59 -11.80 -4.61 23.96
CA ALA A 59 -10.38 -4.88 24.01
C ALA A 59 -9.53 -3.63 23.78
N GLU A 60 -9.86 -2.83 22.76
CA GLU A 60 -9.12 -1.60 22.44
C GLU A 60 -9.20 -0.58 23.58
N ASN A 61 -10.33 -0.53 24.29
CA ASN A 61 -10.56 0.41 25.39
C ASN A 61 -10.29 -0.18 26.78
N GLY A 62 -9.79 -1.42 26.87
CA GLY A 62 -9.43 -2.05 28.14
C GLY A 62 -10.59 -2.23 29.14
N LEU A 63 -11.84 -2.32 28.67
CA LEU A 63 -13.04 -2.32 29.52
C LEU A 63 -13.17 -3.58 30.39
N THR A 64 -12.47 -4.65 30.04
CA THR A 64 -12.39 -5.89 30.85
C THR A 64 -11.40 -5.80 32.01
N ALA A 65 -10.44 -4.85 31.98
CA ALA A 65 -9.39 -4.76 33.00
C ALA A 65 -9.92 -4.43 34.40
N GLN A 66 -11.14 -3.87 34.49
CA GLN A 66 -11.78 -3.44 35.74
C GLN A 66 -13.03 -4.27 36.12
N GLY A 67 -13.25 -5.44 35.48
CA GLY A 67 -14.38 -6.31 35.80
C GLY A 67 -15.63 -6.12 34.92
N GLY A 68 -15.48 -5.51 33.74
CA GLY A 68 -16.57 -5.33 32.78
C GLY A 68 -17.41 -4.10 33.06
N SER A 69 -16.75 -2.95 33.29
CA SER A 69 -17.44 -1.69 33.60
C SER A 69 -18.46 -1.35 32.51
N PRO A 70 -19.71 -1.02 32.87
CA PRO A 70 -20.66 -0.48 31.91
C PRO A 70 -20.11 0.82 31.33
N ILE A 71 -20.42 1.09 30.06
CA ILE A 71 -20.06 2.38 29.46
C ILE A 71 -20.98 3.47 30.01
N GLU A 72 -20.41 4.63 30.29
CA GLU A 72 -21.13 5.80 30.81
C GLU A 72 -21.17 6.90 29.74
N VAL A 73 -22.21 7.73 29.79
CA VAL A 73 -22.32 8.91 28.92
C VAL A 73 -21.10 9.81 29.11
N GLY A 74 -20.51 10.26 28.00
CA GLY A 74 -19.29 11.07 28.01
C GLY A 74 -17.99 10.26 28.00
N LEU A 75 -18.04 8.93 28.19
CA LEU A 75 -16.87 8.07 28.01
C LEU A 75 -16.36 8.19 26.57
N ARG A 76 -15.03 8.34 26.43
CA ARG A 76 -14.38 8.39 25.12
C ARG A 76 -13.86 7.01 24.74
N LEU A 77 -14.48 6.40 23.74
CA LEU A 77 -14.11 5.11 23.19
C LEU A 77 -13.29 5.26 21.92
N GLN A 78 -12.16 4.58 21.87
CA GLN A 78 -11.41 4.34 20.65
C GLN A 78 -12.14 3.29 19.80
N VAL A 79 -12.49 3.68 18.58
CA VAL A 79 -13.11 2.88 17.52
C VAL A 79 -12.03 2.55 16.49
N PRO A 80 -11.42 1.35 16.55
CA PRO A 80 -10.39 0.95 15.62
C PRO A 80 -10.96 0.54 14.25
N TYR A 81 -10.29 0.92 13.17
CA TYR A 81 -10.66 0.49 11.82
C TYR A 81 -9.40 0.22 10.98
N VAL A 82 -9.56 -0.56 9.91
CA VAL A 82 -8.46 -0.83 8.96
C VAL A 82 -8.01 0.47 8.29
N THR A 83 -6.74 0.51 7.89
CA THR A 83 -6.21 1.64 7.11
C THR A 83 -5.85 1.16 5.72
N TYR A 84 -5.73 2.10 4.79
CA TYR A 84 -5.26 1.82 3.45
C TYR A 84 -3.95 2.56 3.20
N HIS A 85 -3.04 1.92 2.46
CA HIS A 85 -1.72 2.47 2.14
C HIS A 85 -1.46 2.34 0.65
N ARG A 86 -1.16 3.46 -0.01
CA ARG A 86 -0.74 3.46 -1.41
C ARG A 86 0.76 3.21 -1.51
N VAL A 87 1.12 2.11 -2.14
CA VAL A 87 2.51 1.65 -2.30
C VAL A 87 3.30 2.68 -3.09
N GLN A 88 4.43 3.09 -2.53
CA GLN A 88 5.40 3.97 -3.18
C GLN A 88 6.47 3.14 -3.92
N PRO A 89 7.16 3.75 -4.90
CA PRO A 89 8.23 3.06 -5.63
C PRO A 89 9.26 2.43 -4.68
N GLY A 90 9.54 1.13 -4.87
CA GLY A 90 10.55 0.40 -4.12
C GLY A 90 10.16 -0.07 -2.71
N GLU A 91 8.96 0.23 -2.21
CA GLU A 91 8.52 -0.27 -0.90
C GLU A 91 8.42 -1.80 -0.87
N THR A 92 8.96 -2.41 0.19
CA THR A 92 8.89 -3.86 0.39
C THR A 92 7.84 -4.26 1.44
N TRP A 93 7.34 -5.50 1.37
CA TRP A 93 6.44 -6.04 2.40
C TRP A 93 7.05 -5.98 3.80
N GLN A 94 8.36 -6.21 3.93
CA GLN A 94 9.08 -6.19 5.20
C GLN A 94 9.19 -4.78 5.78
N GLU A 95 9.42 -3.77 4.96
CA GLU A 95 9.44 -2.37 5.39
C GLU A 95 8.06 -1.90 5.82
N LEU A 96 7.03 -2.20 5.04
CA LEU A 96 5.64 -1.89 5.39
C LEU A 96 5.24 -2.59 6.71
N ALA A 97 5.61 -3.85 6.90
CA ALA A 97 5.35 -4.55 8.15
C ALA A 97 6.12 -3.97 9.34
N ARG A 98 7.37 -3.54 9.14
CA ARG A 98 8.11 -2.82 10.18
C ARG A 98 7.43 -1.48 10.50
N ARG A 99 6.93 -0.76 9.49
CA ARG A 99 6.23 0.53 9.66
C ARG A 99 4.92 0.39 10.42
N PHE A 100 4.05 -0.52 9.97
CA PHE A 100 2.70 -0.67 10.54
C PHE A 100 2.64 -1.56 11.78
N TYR A 101 3.53 -2.54 11.88
CA TYR A 101 3.51 -3.54 12.96
C TYR A 101 4.78 -3.57 13.80
N GLY A 102 5.81 -2.78 13.50
CA GLY A 102 7.05 -2.75 14.26
C GLY A 102 7.98 -3.95 14.07
N ASP A 103 7.60 -4.96 13.28
CA ASP A 103 8.42 -6.15 13.02
C ASP A 103 8.27 -6.61 11.56
N PRO A 104 9.36 -6.68 10.76
CA PRO A 104 9.31 -7.14 9.38
C PRO A 104 8.79 -8.58 9.23
N ARG A 105 8.92 -9.43 10.27
CA ARG A 105 8.43 -10.82 10.24
C ARG A 105 6.90 -10.90 10.18
N ARG A 106 6.21 -9.79 10.45
CA ARG A 106 4.73 -9.67 10.38
C ARG A 106 4.21 -9.40 8.96
N ALA A 107 5.09 -9.27 7.97
CA ALA A 107 4.76 -9.05 6.56
C ALA A 107 3.73 -10.04 5.99
N PHE A 108 3.74 -11.28 6.45
CA PHE A 108 2.80 -12.30 5.98
C PHE A 108 1.32 -11.89 6.16
N VAL A 109 1.00 -11.07 7.16
CA VAL A 109 -0.37 -10.57 7.37
C VAL A 109 -0.77 -9.53 6.33
N LEU A 110 0.15 -8.65 5.91
CA LEU A 110 -0.09 -7.72 4.81
C LEU A 110 -0.28 -8.50 3.51
N ILE A 111 0.62 -9.43 3.21
CA ILE A 111 0.57 -10.28 2.02
C ILE A 111 -0.78 -11.02 1.95
N GLU A 112 -1.17 -11.72 3.02
CA GLU A 112 -2.44 -12.47 3.08
C GLU A 112 -3.70 -11.58 3.00
N ALA A 113 -3.65 -10.35 3.51
CA ALA A 113 -4.76 -9.40 3.45
C ALA A 113 -4.93 -8.76 2.05
N ASN A 114 -3.86 -8.78 1.24
CA ASN A 114 -3.81 -8.16 -0.07
C ASN A 114 -3.71 -9.18 -1.22
N HIS A 115 -3.92 -10.48 -0.92
CA HIS A 115 -3.80 -11.57 -1.90
C HIS A 115 -2.45 -11.60 -2.62
N GLY A 116 -1.40 -11.06 -2.00
CA GLY A 116 -0.07 -11.00 -2.59
C GLY A 116 0.69 -12.32 -2.48
N SER A 117 1.85 -12.37 -3.13
CA SER A 117 2.82 -13.46 -3.01
C SER A 117 3.96 -13.09 -2.06
N SER A 118 4.53 -14.08 -1.37
CA SER A 118 5.76 -13.89 -0.58
C SER A 118 7.03 -13.86 -1.41
N SER A 119 6.96 -14.26 -2.69
CA SER A 119 8.08 -14.19 -3.63
C SER A 119 8.21 -12.84 -4.34
N GLU A 120 7.20 -11.99 -4.20
CA GLU A 120 7.07 -10.72 -4.92
C GLU A 120 6.91 -9.57 -3.93
N GLN A 121 7.23 -8.36 -4.37
CA GLN A 121 6.99 -7.13 -3.61
C GLN A 121 5.61 -6.56 -3.97
N PRO A 122 5.04 -5.69 -3.12
CA PRO A 122 3.78 -5.05 -3.46
C PRO A 122 3.94 -4.19 -4.72
N ASP A 123 2.92 -4.22 -5.58
CA ASP A 123 2.94 -3.43 -6.81
C ASP A 123 2.94 -1.94 -6.50
N GLU A 124 3.80 -1.19 -7.19
CA GLU A 124 3.81 0.26 -7.11
C GLU A 124 2.40 0.83 -7.43
N GLY A 125 1.94 1.77 -6.61
CA GLY A 125 0.65 2.41 -6.77
C GLY A 125 -0.55 1.58 -6.31
N ALA A 126 -0.36 0.31 -5.91
CA ALA A 126 -1.44 -0.49 -5.32
C ALA A 126 -1.92 0.10 -3.99
N GLU A 127 -3.23 0.09 -3.77
CA GLU A 127 -3.80 0.43 -2.48
C GLU A 127 -3.97 -0.83 -1.61
N LEU A 128 -3.10 -0.95 -0.61
CA LEU A 128 -3.07 -2.06 0.31
C LEU A 128 -4.00 -1.83 1.49
N LEU A 129 -4.80 -2.83 1.84
CA LEU A 129 -5.47 -2.87 3.14
C LEU A 129 -4.44 -3.28 4.18
N VAL A 130 -4.35 -2.49 5.25
CA VAL A 130 -3.49 -2.73 6.40
C VAL A 130 -4.37 -3.18 7.56
N PRO A 131 -4.34 -4.48 7.92
CA PRO A 131 -5.07 -5.00 9.06
C PRO A 131 -4.73 -4.25 10.36
N TYR A 132 -5.76 -3.91 11.15
CA TYR A 132 -5.58 -3.20 12.41
C TYR A 132 -5.00 -4.15 13.49
N PRO A 133 -3.87 -3.82 14.14
CA PRO A 133 -3.25 -4.68 15.14
C PRO A 133 -3.89 -4.49 16.54
N LEU A 134 -5.12 -4.99 16.72
CA LEU A 134 -5.90 -4.85 17.95
C LEU A 134 -5.10 -5.35 19.17
N ARG A 135 -5.06 -4.54 20.22
CA ARG A 135 -4.38 -4.89 21.48
C ARG A 135 -5.34 -5.66 22.38
N HIS A 136 -5.10 -6.95 22.56
CA HIS A 136 -5.87 -7.78 23.47
C HIS A 136 -5.06 -8.11 24.73
N VAL A 137 -5.57 -7.71 25.90
CA VAL A 137 -4.98 -8.05 27.20
C VAL A 137 -5.58 -9.37 27.67
N THR A 138 -4.74 -10.40 27.81
CA THR A 138 -5.21 -11.76 28.10
C THR A 138 -5.75 -11.89 29.53
N ALA A 139 -6.92 -12.52 29.67
CA ALA A 139 -7.54 -12.85 30.93
C ALA A 139 -6.94 -14.12 31.58
N GLN A 140 -7.34 -14.42 32.81
CA GLN A 140 -6.92 -15.63 33.51
C GLN A 140 -7.39 -16.90 32.78
N GLY A 141 -6.48 -17.85 32.56
CA GLY A 141 -6.78 -19.11 31.86
C GLY A 141 -7.02 -18.97 30.35
N GLU A 142 -6.85 -17.77 29.79
CA GLU A 142 -6.97 -17.56 28.35
C GLU A 142 -5.81 -18.19 27.57
N ASN A 143 -6.09 -18.59 26.33
CA ASN A 143 -5.12 -19.18 25.43
C ASN A 143 -5.32 -18.67 24.01
N VAL A 144 -4.31 -18.89 23.16
CA VAL A 144 -4.31 -18.38 21.78
C VAL A 144 -5.50 -18.90 20.96
N LEU A 145 -5.97 -20.13 21.20
CA LEU A 145 -7.08 -20.70 20.46
C LEU A 145 -8.39 -19.96 20.76
N ARG A 146 -8.64 -19.62 22.04
CA ARG A 146 -9.84 -18.89 22.46
C ARG A 146 -9.85 -17.47 21.90
N ILE A 147 -8.72 -16.77 21.98
CA ILE A 147 -8.57 -15.42 21.41
C ILE A 147 -8.79 -15.46 19.89
N ALA A 148 -8.10 -16.37 19.19
CA ALA A 148 -8.26 -16.51 17.75
C ALA A 148 -9.70 -16.81 17.35
N LYS A 149 -10.38 -17.71 18.08
CA LYS A 149 -11.79 -18.03 17.84
C LYS A 149 -12.70 -16.82 18.04
N ASN A 150 -12.45 -16.02 19.09
CA ASN A 150 -13.28 -14.87 19.43
C ASN A 150 -13.24 -13.78 18.35
N TYR A 151 -12.10 -13.58 17.70
CA TYR A 151 -11.92 -12.49 16.74
C TYR A 151 -12.01 -12.93 15.27
N TYR A 152 -11.58 -14.14 14.94
CA TYR A 152 -11.55 -14.63 13.56
C TYR A 152 -12.62 -15.69 13.25
N GLY A 153 -13.22 -16.28 14.28
CA GLY A 153 -14.08 -17.45 14.14
C GLY A 153 -13.33 -18.78 14.27
N PRO A 154 -14.02 -19.91 14.09
CA PRO A 154 -13.43 -21.24 14.28
C PRO A 154 -12.43 -21.58 13.18
N GLY A 155 -11.24 -22.05 13.56
CA GLY A 155 -10.25 -22.52 12.60
C GLY A 155 -8.86 -22.67 13.19
N ARG A 156 -8.10 -23.66 12.71
CA ARG A 156 -6.76 -23.95 13.25
C ARG A 156 -5.73 -22.97 12.71
N GLU A 157 -5.90 -22.54 11.47
CA GLU A 157 -5.11 -21.51 10.79
C GLU A 157 -5.13 -20.18 11.55
N HIS A 158 -6.28 -19.75 12.10
CA HIS A 158 -6.38 -18.54 12.93
C HIS A 158 -5.45 -18.57 14.14
N SER A 159 -5.40 -19.70 14.86
CA SER A 159 -4.49 -19.84 16.00
C SER A 159 -3.01 -19.83 15.57
N ARG A 160 -2.68 -20.44 14.41
CA ARG A 160 -1.30 -20.44 13.87
C ARG A 160 -0.89 -19.04 13.45
N ARG A 161 -1.77 -18.32 12.73
CA ARG A 161 -1.59 -16.92 12.34
C ARG A 161 -1.31 -16.06 13.58
N LEU A 162 -2.16 -16.16 14.60
CA LEU A 162 -2.02 -15.36 15.81
C LEU A 162 -0.72 -15.64 16.57
N ARG A 163 -0.32 -16.93 16.67
CA ARG A 163 0.99 -17.29 17.24
C ARG A 163 2.14 -16.70 16.44
N ARG A 164 2.13 -16.87 15.11
CA ARG A 164 3.19 -16.38 14.22
C ARG A 164 3.33 -14.86 14.30
N PHE A 165 2.22 -14.13 14.30
CA PHE A 165 2.22 -12.67 14.40
C PHE A 165 2.83 -12.15 15.71
N ASN A 166 2.58 -12.86 16.81
CA ASN A 166 3.05 -12.51 18.13
C ASN A 166 4.38 -13.20 18.54
N GLY A 167 5.02 -13.96 17.64
CA GLY A 167 6.24 -14.71 17.97
C GLY A 167 6.06 -15.77 19.05
N LEU A 168 4.84 -16.29 19.24
CA LEU A 168 4.52 -17.25 20.31
C LEU A 168 4.88 -18.67 19.90
N ARG A 169 5.63 -19.36 20.78
CA ARG A 169 5.98 -20.78 20.59
C ARG A 169 4.81 -21.72 20.90
N PHE A 170 3.97 -21.38 21.89
CA PHE A 170 2.90 -22.24 22.39
C PHE A 170 1.58 -21.48 22.50
N ASN A 171 0.48 -22.21 22.77
CA ASN A 171 -0.85 -21.62 22.95
C ASN A 171 -1.10 -21.05 24.36
N ARG A 172 -0.26 -21.40 25.34
CA ARG A 172 -0.40 -20.93 26.72
C ARG A 172 0.00 -19.45 26.80
N LEU A 173 -0.83 -18.67 27.47
CA LEU A 173 -0.64 -17.24 27.70
C LEU A 173 -0.59 -16.97 29.21
N THR A 174 0.03 -15.86 29.58
CA THR A 174 0.09 -15.38 30.97
C THR A 174 -0.92 -14.26 31.18
N ARG A 175 -1.62 -14.20 32.32
CA ARG A 175 -2.58 -13.12 32.60
C ARG A 175 -1.90 -11.75 32.42
N GLY A 176 -2.58 -10.82 31.76
CA GLY A 176 -2.05 -9.47 31.49
C GLY A 176 -1.08 -9.40 30.31
N GLN A 177 -0.71 -10.52 29.69
CA GLN A 177 0.06 -10.51 28.46
C GLN A 177 -0.72 -9.79 27.35
N ILE A 178 -0.03 -8.96 26.58
CA ILE A 178 -0.62 -8.31 25.41
C ILE A 178 -0.41 -9.22 24.20
N VAL A 179 -1.51 -9.53 23.52
CA VAL A 179 -1.53 -10.24 22.25
C VAL A 179 -2.09 -9.28 21.20
N LEU A 180 -1.34 -9.07 20.13
CA LEU A 180 -1.79 -8.27 18.99
C LEU A 180 -2.59 -9.16 18.03
N VAL A 181 -3.81 -8.75 17.71
CA VAL A 181 -4.73 -9.47 16.84
C VAL A 181 -4.90 -8.66 15.55
N PRO A 182 -4.23 -9.02 14.43
CA PRO A 182 -4.38 -8.29 13.17
C PRO A 182 -5.76 -8.55 12.55
N LEU A 183 -6.63 -7.55 12.54
CA LEU A 183 -7.99 -7.64 12.02
C LEU A 183 -8.11 -6.90 10.68
N ARG A 184 -8.45 -7.64 9.64
CA ARG A 184 -8.60 -7.12 8.26
C ARG A 184 -10.04 -6.75 7.91
N ASP A 185 -10.95 -7.09 8.79
CA ASP A 185 -12.41 -7.03 8.64
C ASP A 185 -13.03 -5.93 9.51
N LEU A 186 -12.21 -5.07 10.13
CA LEU A 186 -12.67 -3.83 10.79
C LEU A 186 -12.87 -2.71 9.76
N VAL A 187 -13.70 -2.98 8.76
CA VAL A 187 -14.11 -1.97 7.77
C VAL A 187 -15.27 -1.18 8.37
N LEU A 188 -15.24 0.14 8.19
CA LEU A 188 -16.31 1.00 8.66
C LEU A 188 -17.56 0.81 7.79
N SER A 189 -18.73 0.79 8.42
CA SER A 189 -20.03 0.88 7.73
C SER A 189 -20.18 2.25 7.07
N GLU A 190 -21.17 2.40 6.19
CA GLU A 190 -21.52 3.70 5.60
C GLU A 190 -21.90 4.73 6.66
N GLU A 191 -22.71 4.35 7.65
CA GLU A 191 -23.08 5.20 8.79
C GLU A 191 -21.84 5.61 9.59
N GLY A 192 -20.97 4.66 9.95
CA GLY A 192 -19.73 4.89 10.69
C GLY A 192 -18.79 5.85 9.96
N ARG A 193 -18.66 5.71 8.64
CA ARG A 193 -17.89 6.65 7.80
C ARG A 193 -18.50 8.04 7.82
N GLY A 194 -19.83 8.14 7.68
CA GLY A 194 -20.57 9.40 7.70
C GLY A 194 -20.34 10.18 8.99
N ILE A 195 -20.43 9.51 10.14
CA ILE A 195 -20.19 10.14 11.46
C ILE A 195 -18.78 10.70 11.55
N ILE A 196 -17.77 9.92 11.14
CA ILE A 196 -16.38 10.39 11.19
C ILE A 196 -16.18 11.56 10.23
N GLN A 197 -16.79 11.53 9.05
CA GLN A 197 -16.73 12.63 8.10
C GLN A 197 -17.39 13.91 8.66
N GLU A 198 -18.55 13.79 9.30
CA GLU A 198 -19.24 14.91 9.93
C GLU A 198 -18.42 15.53 11.07
N GLU A 199 -17.80 14.70 11.92
CA GLU A 199 -17.07 15.18 13.10
C GLU A 199 -15.64 15.64 12.77
N THR A 200 -14.99 15.09 11.73
CA THR A 200 -13.60 15.43 11.35
C THR A 200 -13.47 16.28 10.09
N GLY A 201 -14.55 16.43 9.32
CA GLY A 201 -14.54 17.11 8.02
C GLY A 201 -13.91 16.30 6.88
N SER A 202 -13.46 15.06 7.13
CA SER A 202 -12.83 14.20 6.13
C SER A 202 -13.32 12.76 6.26
N ALA A 203 -13.82 12.18 5.16
CA ALA A 203 -14.20 10.78 5.15
C ALA A 203 -12.95 9.89 5.27
N PRO A 204 -12.95 8.88 6.17
CA PRO A 204 -11.92 7.85 6.16
C PRO A 204 -11.84 7.17 4.78
N GLN A 205 -10.73 6.52 4.46
CA GLN A 205 -10.65 5.68 3.25
C GLN A 205 -11.46 4.39 3.46
N ALA A 206 -12.21 3.92 2.44
CA ALA A 206 -12.93 2.64 2.46
C ALA A 206 -12.33 1.62 1.48
N GLY A 207 -11.20 1.94 0.85
CA GLY A 207 -10.61 1.07 -0.16
C GLY A 207 -11.27 1.26 -1.52
N GLU A 208 -11.73 2.48 -1.82
CA GLU A 208 -12.35 2.82 -3.11
C GLU A 208 -11.36 2.61 -4.26
N ILE A 209 -10.11 3.06 -4.09
CA ILE A 209 -9.04 2.88 -5.09
C ILE A 209 -8.73 1.39 -5.25
N ARG A 210 -8.57 0.66 -4.14
CA ARG A 210 -8.38 -0.80 -4.15
C ARG A 210 -9.51 -1.51 -4.89
N SER A 211 -10.76 -1.10 -4.68
CA SER A 211 -11.93 -1.69 -5.33
C SER A 211 -11.93 -1.42 -6.83
N LEU A 212 -11.52 -0.23 -7.26
CA LEU A 212 -11.33 0.09 -8.68
C LEU A 212 -10.19 -0.74 -9.30
N GLN A 213 -9.06 -0.86 -8.59
CA GLN A 213 -7.93 -1.70 -9.01
C GLN A 213 -8.34 -3.16 -9.18
N ALA A 214 -9.15 -3.71 -8.25
CA ALA A 214 -9.66 -5.07 -8.35
C ALA A 214 -10.59 -5.27 -9.56
N ARG A 215 -11.45 -4.29 -9.87
CA ARG A 215 -12.31 -4.34 -11.07
C ARG A 215 -11.49 -4.34 -12.36
N ILE A 216 -10.43 -3.53 -12.42
CA ILE A 216 -9.51 -3.53 -13.57
C ILE A 216 -8.84 -4.89 -13.71
N GLU A 217 -8.40 -5.48 -12.60
CA GLU A 217 -7.80 -6.82 -12.59
C GLU A 217 -8.73 -7.89 -13.17
N GLU A 218 -10.03 -7.81 -12.87
CA GLU A 218 -11.05 -8.71 -13.42
C GLU A 218 -11.24 -8.57 -14.94
N GLU A 219 -10.94 -7.40 -15.51
CA GLU A 219 -11.03 -7.16 -16.97
C GLU A 219 -9.78 -7.62 -17.75
N LEU A 220 -8.61 -7.75 -17.10
CA LEU A 220 -7.35 -8.11 -17.75
C LEU A 220 -7.37 -9.46 -18.50
N PRO A 221 -7.97 -10.55 -17.96
CA PRO A 221 -8.09 -11.80 -18.71
C PRO A 221 -8.89 -11.63 -20.01
N GLY A 222 -9.88 -10.72 -20.03
CA GLY A 222 -10.64 -10.37 -21.23
C GLY A 222 -9.74 -9.73 -22.30
N LEU A 223 -8.91 -8.78 -21.91
CA LEU A 223 -7.92 -8.16 -22.79
C LEU A 223 -6.96 -9.20 -23.39
N GLN A 224 -6.41 -10.09 -22.55
CA GLN A 224 -5.56 -11.18 -23.01
C GLN A 224 -6.28 -12.09 -24.01
N GLU A 225 -7.55 -12.40 -23.77
CA GLU A 225 -8.35 -13.26 -24.64
C GLU A 225 -8.66 -12.61 -26.00
N HIS A 226 -8.83 -11.29 -26.05
CA HIS A 226 -8.96 -10.56 -27.31
C HIS A 226 -7.69 -10.70 -28.16
N VAL A 227 -6.51 -10.52 -27.56
CA VAL A 227 -5.21 -10.72 -28.25
C VAL A 227 -5.08 -12.16 -28.71
N ARG A 228 -5.34 -13.14 -27.83
CA ARG A 228 -5.20 -14.57 -28.15
C ARG A 228 -6.09 -15.02 -29.32
N ARG A 229 -7.30 -14.46 -29.44
CA ARG A 229 -8.24 -14.77 -30.53
C ARG A 229 -8.05 -13.90 -31.77
N GLY A 230 -7.04 -13.03 -31.81
CA GLY A 230 -6.78 -12.14 -32.95
C GLY A 230 -7.76 -10.97 -33.09
N ARG A 231 -8.56 -10.67 -32.05
CA ARG A 231 -9.45 -9.50 -31.98
C ARG A 231 -8.66 -8.27 -31.54
N TYR A 232 -7.72 -7.84 -32.37
CA TYR A 232 -6.75 -6.80 -32.02
C TYR A 232 -7.37 -5.41 -31.90
N THR A 233 -8.39 -5.10 -32.69
CA THR A 233 -9.15 -3.84 -32.60
C THR A 233 -9.84 -3.70 -31.24
N GLU A 234 -10.46 -4.76 -30.76
CA GLU A 234 -11.12 -4.84 -29.47
C GLU A 234 -10.11 -4.82 -28.32
N ALA A 235 -8.96 -5.49 -28.49
CA ALA A 235 -7.86 -5.43 -27.53
C ALA A 235 -7.34 -4.00 -27.35
N VAL A 236 -7.15 -3.25 -28.45
CA VAL A 236 -6.73 -1.85 -28.40
C VAL A 236 -7.78 -0.97 -27.73
N ALA A 237 -9.06 -1.14 -28.09
CA ALA A 237 -10.15 -0.37 -27.50
C ALA A 237 -10.27 -0.61 -25.98
N LEU A 238 -10.19 -1.87 -25.55
CA LEU A 238 -10.25 -2.22 -24.13
C LEU A 238 -8.99 -1.75 -23.39
N GLY A 239 -7.80 -2.04 -23.91
CA GLY A 239 -6.54 -1.67 -23.26
C GLY A 239 -6.40 -0.16 -23.04
N ASN A 240 -6.76 0.67 -24.02
CA ASN A 240 -6.73 2.13 -23.86
C ASN A 240 -7.79 2.64 -22.89
N ARG A 241 -8.97 2.01 -22.83
CA ARG A 241 -9.98 2.32 -21.81
C ARG A 241 -9.45 2.03 -20.41
N LEU A 242 -8.80 0.87 -20.22
CA LEU A 242 -8.21 0.49 -18.94
C LEU A 242 -7.05 1.42 -18.55
N LEU A 243 -6.17 1.81 -19.49
CA LEU A 243 -5.11 2.80 -19.25
C LEU A 243 -5.64 4.20 -18.92
N GLY A 244 -6.84 4.53 -19.40
CA GLY A 244 -7.53 5.77 -19.04
C GLY A 244 -8.03 5.81 -17.60
N ALA A 245 -7.96 4.69 -16.85
CA ALA A 245 -8.25 4.69 -15.43
C ALA A 245 -7.09 5.33 -14.65
N GLU A 246 -7.40 6.32 -13.81
CA GLU A 246 -6.39 7.10 -13.06
C GLU A 246 -5.67 6.31 -11.94
N VAL A 247 -6.09 5.08 -11.66
CA VAL A 247 -5.75 4.36 -10.43
C VAL A 247 -5.15 2.97 -10.63
N LEU A 248 -4.35 2.77 -11.67
CA LEU A 248 -3.71 1.48 -12.00
C LEU A 248 -2.52 1.14 -11.09
N THR A 249 -2.30 -0.17 -10.85
CA THR A 249 -1.02 -0.65 -10.29
C THR A 249 0.07 -0.72 -11.36
N GLY A 250 1.33 -0.76 -10.95
CA GLY A 250 2.47 -0.94 -11.83
C GLY A 250 2.34 -2.18 -12.73
N ASN A 251 1.99 -3.33 -12.17
CA ASN A 251 1.83 -4.58 -12.91
C ASN A 251 0.62 -4.54 -13.87
N GLN A 252 -0.46 -3.86 -13.50
CA GLN A 252 -1.60 -3.66 -14.39
C GLN A 252 -1.19 -2.86 -15.62
N VAL A 253 -0.46 -1.75 -15.43
CA VAL A 253 0.08 -0.95 -16.54
C VAL A 253 0.97 -1.82 -17.44
N VAL A 254 1.92 -2.55 -16.87
CA VAL A 254 2.83 -3.43 -17.64
C VAL A 254 2.04 -4.48 -18.43
N THR A 255 1.05 -5.12 -17.81
CA THR A 255 0.24 -6.16 -18.45
C THR A 255 -0.57 -5.59 -19.61
N ILE A 256 -1.25 -4.45 -19.41
CA ILE A 256 -2.03 -3.80 -20.46
C ILE A 256 -1.13 -3.37 -21.62
N GLN A 257 0.00 -2.72 -21.32
CA GLN A 257 0.95 -2.25 -22.32
C GLN A 257 1.55 -3.39 -23.15
N ARG A 258 1.89 -4.52 -22.52
CA ARG A 258 2.37 -5.72 -23.23
C ARG A 258 1.33 -6.25 -24.23
N HIS A 259 0.06 -6.29 -23.83
CA HIS A 259 -1.02 -6.74 -24.70
C HIS A 259 -1.32 -5.74 -25.82
N LEU A 260 -1.28 -4.44 -25.54
CA LEU A 260 -1.39 -3.37 -26.54
C LEU A 260 -0.26 -3.42 -27.55
N GLY A 261 0.99 -3.56 -27.11
CA GLY A 261 2.15 -3.69 -28.00
C GLY A 261 1.98 -4.86 -28.98
N THR A 262 1.53 -6.02 -28.48
CA THR A 262 1.21 -7.18 -29.32
C THR A 262 0.10 -6.88 -30.34
N ALA A 263 -0.98 -6.24 -29.91
CA ALA A 263 -2.10 -5.89 -30.78
C ALA A 263 -1.71 -4.86 -31.86
N TYR A 264 -0.91 -3.85 -31.50
CA TYR A 264 -0.43 -2.83 -32.43
C TYR A 264 0.48 -3.41 -33.51
N VAL A 265 1.38 -4.34 -33.17
CA VAL A 265 2.18 -5.07 -34.17
C VAL A 265 1.28 -5.82 -35.15
N ALA A 266 0.24 -6.49 -34.65
CA ALA A 266 -0.68 -7.24 -35.50
C ALA A 266 -1.52 -6.33 -36.42
N LEU A 267 -1.79 -5.09 -36.00
CA LEU A 267 -2.46 -4.06 -36.80
C LEU A 267 -1.51 -3.26 -37.71
N GLY A 268 -0.21 -3.58 -37.73
CA GLY A 268 0.79 -2.87 -38.54
C GLY A 268 1.17 -1.48 -38.02
N ARG A 269 0.85 -1.16 -36.77
CA ARG A 269 1.15 0.11 -36.10
C ARG A 269 2.42 -0.02 -35.25
N MET A 270 3.56 -0.13 -35.91
CA MET A 270 4.84 -0.40 -35.24
C MET A 270 5.25 0.73 -34.28
N ASP A 271 5.00 1.97 -34.68
CA ASP A 271 5.16 3.19 -33.89
C ASP A 271 4.48 3.08 -32.51
N LEU A 272 3.20 2.71 -32.50
CA LEU A 272 2.44 2.56 -31.26
C LEU A 272 2.88 1.33 -30.46
N ALA A 273 3.30 0.26 -31.13
CA ALA A 273 3.78 -0.94 -30.47
C ALA A 273 5.07 -0.69 -29.67
N VAL A 274 6.05 -0.03 -30.29
CA VAL A 274 7.32 0.33 -29.66
C VAL A 274 7.06 1.25 -28.45
N ASN A 275 6.18 2.25 -28.59
CA ASN A 275 5.80 3.13 -27.48
C ASN A 275 5.13 2.37 -26.32
N ALA A 276 4.23 1.43 -26.62
CA ALA A 276 3.60 0.59 -25.60
C ALA A 276 4.64 -0.26 -24.86
N PHE A 277 5.56 -0.91 -25.59
CA PHE A 277 6.64 -1.69 -24.97
C PHE A 277 7.61 -0.83 -24.16
N ARG A 278 7.94 0.38 -24.62
CA ARG A 278 8.74 1.35 -23.84
C ARG A 278 8.04 1.68 -22.53
N ALA A 279 6.75 2.01 -22.56
CA ALA A 279 5.99 2.29 -21.35
C ALA A 279 5.96 1.10 -20.37
N ALA A 280 5.90 -0.14 -20.87
CA ALA A 280 6.03 -1.34 -20.04
C ALA A 280 7.43 -1.47 -19.41
N LEU A 281 8.48 -1.28 -20.22
CA LEU A 281 9.88 -1.38 -19.77
C LEU A 281 10.28 -0.27 -18.79
N THR A 282 9.72 0.95 -18.91
CA THR A 282 9.93 2.03 -17.93
C THR A 282 9.47 1.62 -16.53
N ARG A 283 8.39 0.83 -16.45
CA ARG A 283 7.87 0.32 -15.16
C ARG A 283 8.56 -0.96 -14.72
N GLN A 284 8.92 -1.82 -15.67
CA GLN A 284 9.58 -3.08 -15.41
C GLN A 284 10.80 -3.25 -16.35
N PRO A 285 11.99 -2.73 -15.96
CA PRO A 285 13.18 -2.77 -16.80
C PRO A 285 13.70 -4.18 -17.12
N ASP A 286 13.39 -5.15 -16.26
CA ASP A 286 13.76 -6.56 -16.40
C ASP A 286 12.72 -7.41 -17.14
N LEU A 287 11.65 -6.79 -17.68
CA LEU A 287 10.60 -7.46 -18.43
C LEU A 287 11.19 -8.29 -19.58
N GLN A 288 10.71 -9.52 -19.72
CA GLN A 288 11.05 -10.42 -20.82
C GLN A 288 9.79 -10.99 -21.45
N LEU A 289 9.82 -11.14 -22.77
CA LEU A 289 8.79 -11.85 -23.53
C LEU A 289 9.21 -13.30 -23.76
N ASP A 290 8.24 -14.20 -23.82
CA ASP A 290 8.49 -15.62 -24.12
C ASP A 290 8.90 -15.76 -25.60
N THR A 291 10.16 -16.07 -25.85
CA THR A 291 10.76 -16.19 -27.19
C THR A 291 10.14 -17.30 -28.03
N VAL A 292 9.53 -18.31 -27.41
CA VAL A 292 8.90 -19.46 -28.09
C VAL A 292 7.46 -19.13 -28.46
N ARG A 293 6.74 -18.43 -27.58
CA ARG A 293 5.30 -18.14 -27.73
C ARG A 293 5.01 -16.79 -28.39
N THR A 294 6.01 -15.93 -28.51
CA THR A 294 5.87 -14.56 -29.07
C THR A 294 6.29 -14.53 -30.54
N SER A 295 5.50 -13.87 -31.38
CA SER A 295 5.80 -13.69 -32.80
C SER A 295 7.14 -12.96 -33.02
N PRO A 296 7.95 -13.33 -34.04
CA PRO A 296 9.19 -12.63 -34.37
C PRO A 296 9.01 -11.13 -34.62
N ARG A 297 7.86 -10.71 -35.16
CA ARG A 297 7.56 -9.27 -35.35
C ARG A 297 7.34 -8.55 -34.03
N VAL A 298 6.73 -9.22 -33.05
CA VAL A 298 6.49 -8.67 -31.72
C VAL A 298 7.81 -8.62 -30.94
N MET A 299 8.62 -9.67 -31.03
CA MET A 299 9.97 -9.68 -30.44
C MET A 299 10.82 -8.53 -30.97
N ARG A 300 10.81 -8.28 -32.29
CA ARG A 300 11.54 -7.14 -32.88
C ARG A 300 11.08 -5.79 -32.33
N ALA A 301 9.78 -5.55 -32.24
CA ALA A 301 9.24 -4.31 -31.68
C ALA A 301 9.64 -4.11 -30.21
N PHE A 302 9.66 -5.20 -29.45
CA PHE A 302 10.10 -5.18 -28.05
C PHE A 302 11.60 -4.93 -27.90
N GLU A 303 12.43 -5.55 -28.74
CA GLU A 303 13.88 -5.31 -28.80
C GLU A 303 14.19 -3.88 -29.19
N GLU A 304 13.51 -3.33 -30.20
CA GLU A 304 13.62 -1.93 -30.62
C GLU A 304 13.26 -0.96 -29.48
N ALA A 305 12.18 -1.24 -28.74
CA ALA A 305 11.82 -0.46 -27.55
C ALA A 305 12.91 -0.52 -26.47
N ARG A 306 13.54 -1.68 -26.27
CA ARG A 306 14.62 -1.87 -25.28
C ARG A 306 15.92 -1.19 -25.69
N GLU A 307 16.26 -1.21 -26.97
CA GLU A 307 17.42 -0.50 -27.52
C GLU A 307 17.24 1.01 -27.37
N ALA A 308 16.08 1.54 -27.72
CA ALA A 308 15.80 2.96 -27.59
C ALA A 308 15.91 3.47 -26.13
N MET A 309 15.51 2.65 -25.14
CA MET A 309 15.69 2.99 -23.71
C MET A 309 17.14 2.98 -23.23
N ARG A 310 18.05 2.29 -23.94
CA ARG A 310 19.49 2.31 -23.65
C ARG A 310 20.20 3.49 -24.30
N GLU A 311 19.65 3.97 -25.41
CA GLU A 311 20.20 5.07 -26.19
C GLU A 311 19.72 6.45 -25.72
N GLU A 312 18.62 6.54 -24.96
CA GLU A 312 18.23 7.74 -24.23
C GLU A 312 19.31 8.05 -23.17
N PRO A 313 20.07 9.17 -23.29
CA PRO A 313 21.02 9.56 -22.26
C PRO A 313 20.26 9.86 -20.97
N GLU A 314 20.75 9.39 -19.82
CA GLU A 314 20.38 9.99 -18.54
C GLU A 314 20.65 11.50 -18.67
N GLU A 315 19.60 12.33 -18.68
CA GLU A 315 19.79 13.78 -18.60
C GLU A 315 20.63 14.06 -17.34
N PRO A 316 21.82 14.67 -17.46
CA PRO A 316 22.53 15.09 -16.27
C PRO A 316 21.64 16.08 -15.54
N ALA A 317 21.38 15.81 -14.26
CA ALA A 317 20.73 16.73 -13.36
C ALA A 317 21.35 18.13 -13.56
N GLY A 318 20.54 19.06 -14.04
CA GLY A 318 21.00 20.34 -14.56
C GLY A 318 21.99 21.03 -13.64
N ASP A 319 23.23 21.12 -14.11
CA ASP A 319 24.20 22.10 -13.67
C ASP A 319 23.68 23.48 -14.09
N ALA A 320 22.92 24.09 -13.20
CA ALA A 320 22.48 25.46 -13.34
C ALA A 320 23.63 26.38 -12.94
N GLY A 321 24.22 27.03 -13.93
CA GLY A 321 24.81 28.36 -13.77
C GLY A 321 26.33 28.43 -13.85
N ALA A 322 26.88 28.23 -15.06
CA ALA A 322 28.02 29.04 -15.47
C ALA A 322 27.46 30.23 -16.26
N GLU A 323 27.08 31.28 -15.52
CA GLU A 323 26.84 32.59 -16.09
C GLU A 323 28.15 33.10 -16.70
N ASP A 324 28.05 33.41 -17.99
CA ASP A 324 28.94 34.24 -18.77
C ASP A 324 29.09 35.61 -18.09
N ALA A 325 30.17 35.78 -17.33
CA ALA A 325 30.63 37.08 -16.87
C ALA A 325 31.79 37.51 -17.76
N GLY A 326 31.45 38.20 -18.85
CA GLY A 326 32.37 39.10 -19.50
C GLY A 326 32.73 40.22 -18.53
N GLU A 327 33.97 40.21 -18.05
CA GLU A 327 34.56 41.33 -17.32
C GLU A 327 35.75 41.83 -18.13
N GLY A 328 35.63 43.09 -18.56
CA GLY A 328 36.69 43.82 -19.21
C GLY A 328 37.66 44.44 -18.20
N ASP A 329 38.83 44.71 -18.75
CA ASP A 329 39.85 45.69 -18.41
C ASP A 329 40.95 45.40 -17.38
N ASP A 330 42.13 45.82 -17.86
CA ASP A 330 43.33 46.31 -17.19
C ASP A 330 44.37 45.31 -16.67
N ALA A 331 45.44 45.14 -17.46
CA ALA A 331 46.66 45.94 -17.27
C ALA A 331 47.78 45.46 -18.20
N GLU A 332 48.42 46.38 -18.94
CA GLU A 332 49.88 46.33 -19.13
C GLU A 332 50.41 47.74 -19.40
N GLU A 333 51.20 48.21 -18.44
CA GLU A 333 52.19 49.27 -18.58
C GLU A 333 53.29 48.82 -19.56
N GLU A 334 53.52 49.56 -20.64
CA GLU A 334 54.81 50.16 -21.04
C GLU A 334 54.64 51.11 -22.24
#